data_AF-A0A183J130-F1
#
_entry.id   AF-A0A183J130-F1
#
_cell.length_a   1.000
_cell.length_b   1.000
_cell.length_c   1.000
_cell.angle_alpha   90.00
_cell.angle_beta   90.00
_cell.angle_gamma   90.00
#
_symmetry.space_group_name_H-M   'P 1'
#
loop_
_entity.id
_entity.type
_entity.pdbx_description
1 polymer ?
#
loop_
_entity_poly.entity_id
_entity_poly.type
_entity_poly.pdbx_seq_one_letter_code
_entity_poly.pdbx_strand_id
1 'polypeptide(L)'
;MLHECFRVLSNNRIKKVDGFAFQHSRIGALKLNNNPIEKISENAFARMEYLGRLDLSGTKITELPEHGLKEVEVLTIKDTPSLKILPSIFALMHLKKAELTYPYHCCLFKVCGLHQENLHEIRRLYCKSHPDTKKVEARTEHRGKRFFLSSEIWFSDALPDPGVLKPDVVCDEQDDAQVIRYYTSIECSPMPDALNPCEDITGSTVLRTLIWLVWTVAIFANLSALATLVICNPCKATATRLLLVNLALADFLMGLYLAIISVQDVRTAQHYYNFAVDWQTGFGCKFCGFLATFSSELSVVVLTLLSFEVNCFSYRSFPFKGRHS
;
A
#
# COMPACT_ATOMS: atom_id res chain seq x y z
N MET A 1 -19.99 22.49 27.28
CA MET A 1 -18.62 21.97 27.41
C MET A 1 -18.71 20.54 27.93
N LEU A 2 -18.72 19.55 27.04
CA LEU A 2 -18.66 18.14 27.43
C LEU A 2 -17.20 17.84 27.78
N HIS A 3 -16.94 17.44 29.04
CA HIS A 3 -15.65 16.90 29.43
C HIS A 3 -15.40 15.62 28.64
N GLU A 4 -14.51 15.65 27.65
CA GLU A 4 -13.96 14.42 27.09
C GLU A 4 -13.20 13.69 28.22
N CYS A 5 -13.77 12.60 28.75
CA CYS A 5 -13.04 11.74 29.66
C CYS A 5 -11.91 11.05 28.88
N PHE A 6 -10.69 11.58 29.03
CA PHE A 6 -9.47 10.95 28.53
C PHE A 6 -9.01 9.88 29.51
N ARG A 7 -8.88 8.63 29.05
CA ARG A 7 -8.19 7.59 29.80
C ARG A 7 -6.85 7.30 29.12
N VAL A 8 -5.79 7.86 29.69
CA VAL A 8 -4.43 7.71 29.19
C VAL A 8 -3.75 6.57 29.94
N LEU A 9 -3.54 5.44 29.26
CA LEU A 9 -2.82 4.26 29.73
C LEU A 9 -1.50 4.07 28.95
N SER A 10 -1.01 5.13 28.33
CA SER A 10 0.17 5.11 27.47
C SER A 10 1.48 4.96 28.23
N ASN A 11 2.51 4.46 27.56
CA ASN A 11 3.88 4.31 28.09
C ASN A 11 3.96 3.43 29.35
N ASN A 12 3.12 2.39 29.41
CA ASN A 12 3.15 1.41 30.50
C ASN A 12 3.76 0.09 30.01
N ARG A 13 3.60 -0.96 30.81
CA ARG A 13 4.07 -2.33 30.50
C ARG A 13 2.91 -3.29 30.22
N ILE A 14 1.80 -2.77 29.69
CA ILE A 14 0.62 -3.59 29.40
C ILE A 14 0.96 -4.53 28.25
N LYS A 15 0.80 -5.83 28.48
CA LYS A 15 1.08 -6.88 27.48
C LYS A 15 -0.17 -7.40 26.80
N LYS A 16 -1.31 -7.37 27.49
CA LYS A 16 -2.58 -7.92 27.03
C LYS A 16 -3.72 -7.05 27.53
N VAL A 17 -4.78 -6.99 26.74
CA VAL A 17 -6.05 -6.36 27.13
C VAL A 17 -7.10 -7.46 27.17
N ASP A 18 -7.59 -7.76 28.37
CA ASP A 18 -8.56 -8.83 28.60
C ASP A 18 -9.95 -8.46 28.07
N GLY A 19 -10.79 -9.48 27.88
CA GLY A 19 -12.18 -9.28 27.45
C GLY A 19 -12.96 -8.44 28.46
N PHE A 20 -13.81 -7.54 27.98
CA PHE A 20 -14.65 -6.66 28.80
C PHE A 20 -13.88 -5.74 29.75
N ALA A 21 -12.59 -5.48 29.52
CA ALA A 21 -11.75 -4.63 30.36
C ALA A 21 -12.29 -3.19 30.56
N PHE A 22 -13.12 -2.72 29.62
CA PHE A 22 -13.73 -1.39 29.63
C PHE A 22 -15.26 -1.43 29.67
N GLN A 23 -15.87 -2.53 30.11
CA GLN A 23 -17.33 -2.70 30.11
C GLN A 23 -18.04 -1.55 30.85
N HIS A 24 -19.13 -1.05 30.28
CA HIS A 24 -19.94 0.06 30.82
C HIS A 24 -19.16 1.36 31.07
N SER A 25 -17.99 1.51 30.45
CA SER A 25 -17.22 2.75 30.53
C SER A 25 -17.64 3.69 29.41
N ARG A 26 -17.71 4.98 29.72
CA ARG A 26 -17.92 6.07 28.75
C ARG A 26 -16.64 6.88 28.60
N ILE A 27 -15.82 6.54 27.59
CA ILE A 27 -14.48 7.11 27.41
C ILE A 27 -14.45 7.90 26.11
N GLY A 28 -14.14 9.20 26.17
CA GLY A 28 -14.02 10.01 24.96
C GLY A 28 -12.80 9.62 24.12
N ALA A 29 -11.67 9.37 24.81
CA ALA A 29 -10.43 8.97 24.18
C ALA A 29 -9.63 7.99 25.05
N LEU A 30 -9.28 6.83 24.48
CA LEU A 30 -8.47 5.79 25.10
C LEU A 30 -7.10 5.74 24.42
N LYS A 31 -6.05 6.03 25.18
CA LYS A 31 -4.66 5.95 24.70
C LYS A 31 -3.94 4.77 25.34
N LEU A 32 -3.59 3.78 24.52
CA LEU A 32 -2.84 2.58 24.91
C LEU A 32 -1.46 2.53 24.24
N ASN A 33 -1.06 3.62 23.58
CA ASN A 33 0.17 3.71 22.82
C ASN A 33 1.43 3.50 23.68
N ASN A 34 2.52 3.08 23.04
CA ASN A 34 3.81 2.77 23.66
C ASN A 34 3.71 1.75 24.80
N ASN A 35 2.84 0.75 24.64
CA ASN A 35 2.79 -0.43 25.49
C ASN A 35 3.18 -1.66 24.67
N PRO A 36 3.87 -2.65 25.25
CA PRO A 36 4.20 -3.90 24.56
C PRO A 36 2.99 -4.85 24.44
N ILE A 37 1.83 -4.33 24.03
CA ILE A 37 0.59 -5.11 23.88
C ILE A 37 0.75 -6.04 22.70
N GLU A 38 0.64 -7.34 22.94
CA GLU A 38 0.74 -8.38 21.91
C GLU A 38 -0.64 -8.89 21.49
N LYS A 39 -1.60 -8.91 22.43
CA LYS A 39 -2.94 -9.42 22.20
C LYS A 39 -4.01 -8.55 22.85
N ILE A 40 -5.03 -8.20 22.07
CA ILE A 40 -6.27 -7.60 22.54
C ILE A 40 -7.35 -8.67 22.36
N SER A 41 -8.16 -8.90 23.40
CA SER A 41 -9.29 -9.83 23.28
C SER A 41 -10.34 -9.29 22.30
N GLU A 42 -10.99 -10.17 21.53
CA GLU A 42 -12.13 -9.82 20.66
C GLU A 42 -13.23 -9.01 21.37
N ASN A 43 -13.42 -9.27 22.67
CA ASN A 43 -14.44 -8.60 23.47
C ASN A 43 -13.86 -7.48 24.37
N ALA A 44 -12.62 -7.05 24.16
CA ALA A 44 -11.96 -6.05 25.01
C ALA A 44 -12.75 -4.73 25.09
N PHE A 45 -13.30 -4.30 23.95
CA PHE A 45 -14.11 -3.08 23.82
C PHE A 45 -15.62 -3.38 23.74
N ALA A 46 -16.03 -4.61 24.01
CA ALA A 46 -17.44 -4.97 23.99
C ALA A 46 -18.20 -4.28 25.13
N ARG A 47 -19.42 -3.82 24.84
CA ARG A 47 -20.33 -3.16 25.80
C ARG A 47 -19.75 -1.90 26.46
N MET A 48 -18.88 -1.18 25.77
CA MET A 48 -18.56 0.20 26.12
C MET A 48 -19.76 1.08 25.80
N GLU A 49 -20.03 2.09 26.62
CA GLU A 49 -21.12 3.04 26.36
C GLU A 49 -20.74 4.04 25.26
N TYR A 50 -19.46 4.40 25.19
CA TYR A 50 -18.91 5.29 24.17
C TYR A 50 -17.38 5.15 24.11
N LEU A 51 -16.83 5.12 22.90
CA LEU A 51 -15.40 5.22 22.62
C LEU A 51 -15.18 6.04 21.35
N GLY A 52 -14.83 7.33 21.50
CA GLY A 52 -14.65 8.22 20.35
C GLY A 52 -13.27 8.13 19.68
N ARG A 53 -12.20 8.09 20.47
CA ARG A 53 -10.83 8.03 19.96
C ARG A 53 -10.04 6.87 20.55
N LEU A 54 -9.32 6.14 19.71
CA LEU A 54 -8.47 5.01 20.12
C LEU A 54 -7.07 5.17 19.54
N ASP A 55 -6.06 5.17 20.43
CA ASP A 55 -4.65 5.21 20.05
C ASP A 55 -3.93 3.94 20.52
N LEU A 56 -3.46 3.15 19.55
CA LEU A 56 -2.72 1.89 19.73
C LEU A 56 -1.31 1.97 19.14
N SER A 57 -0.79 3.19 18.93
CA SER A 57 0.52 3.40 18.30
C SER A 57 1.66 2.80 19.12
N GLY A 58 2.71 2.28 18.47
CA GLY A 58 3.88 1.69 19.15
C GLY A 58 3.55 0.44 19.99
N THR A 59 2.45 -0.27 19.66
CA THR A 59 2.11 -1.59 20.21
C THR A 59 2.58 -2.72 19.29
N LYS A 60 2.46 -3.97 19.76
CA LYS A 60 2.85 -5.19 19.03
C LYS A 60 1.63 -6.05 18.65
N ILE A 61 0.47 -5.43 18.52
CA ILE A 61 -0.77 -6.12 18.17
C ILE A 61 -0.68 -6.68 16.74
N THR A 62 -1.25 -7.85 16.53
CA THR A 62 -1.28 -8.52 15.22
C THR A 62 -2.64 -8.42 14.53
N GLU A 63 -3.69 -8.23 15.33
CA GLU A 63 -5.08 -8.13 14.91
C GLU A 63 -5.82 -7.09 15.77
N LEU A 64 -6.85 -6.48 15.19
CA LEU A 64 -7.82 -5.64 15.91
C LEU A 64 -9.11 -6.44 16.11
N PRO A 65 -9.80 -6.23 17.24
CA PRO A 65 -11.07 -6.92 17.52
C PRO A 65 -12.17 -6.50 16.53
N GLU A 66 -13.00 -7.44 16.09
CA GLU A 66 -14.14 -7.13 15.19
C GLU A 66 -15.32 -6.47 15.93
N HIS A 67 -15.32 -6.52 17.26
CA HIS A 67 -16.41 -6.06 18.11
C HIS A 67 -16.00 -4.89 19.01
N GLY A 68 -16.92 -3.94 19.20
CA GLY A 68 -16.73 -2.81 20.11
C GLY A 68 -16.01 -1.59 19.51
N LEU A 69 -15.58 -1.64 18.24
CA LEU A 69 -14.94 -0.52 17.55
C LEU A 69 -15.91 0.36 16.73
N LYS A 70 -17.19 -0.01 16.69
CA LYS A 70 -18.19 0.63 15.80
C LYS A 70 -18.27 2.14 15.98
N GLU A 71 -18.25 2.60 17.23
CA GLU A 71 -18.39 4.02 17.63
C GLU A 71 -17.10 4.84 17.50
N VAL A 72 -15.97 4.19 17.16
CA VAL A 72 -14.68 4.88 17.08
C VAL A 72 -14.67 5.83 15.89
N GLU A 73 -14.47 7.12 16.16
CA GLU A 73 -14.39 8.17 15.15
C GLU A 73 -12.96 8.45 14.70
N VAL A 74 -11.99 8.32 15.62
CA VAL A 74 -10.56 8.57 15.34
C VAL A 74 -9.74 7.38 15.79
N LEU A 75 -9.08 6.73 14.83
CA LEU A 75 -8.20 5.59 15.07
C LEU A 75 -6.76 5.98 14.75
N THR A 76 -5.85 5.77 15.70
CA THR A 76 -4.41 6.05 15.54
C THR A 76 -3.62 4.79 15.83
N ILE A 77 -2.89 4.32 14.84
CA ILE A 77 -2.10 3.10 14.83
C ILE A 77 -0.80 3.37 14.05
N LYS A 78 0.11 4.15 14.66
CA LYS A 78 1.43 4.45 14.11
C LYS A 78 2.48 3.50 14.71
N ASP A 79 3.54 3.22 13.96
CA ASP A 79 4.68 2.42 14.44
C ASP A 79 4.29 1.03 14.97
N THR A 80 3.31 0.38 14.34
CA THR A 80 2.85 -0.99 14.69
C THR A 80 3.00 -1.94 13.50
N PRO A 81 4.24 -2.34 13.14
CA PRO A 81 4.50 -3.16 11.96
C PRO A 81 3.94 -4.59 12.06
N SER A 82 3.54 -5.03 13.25
CA SER A 82 2.93 -6.34 13.48
C SER A 82 1.47 -6.41 13.00
N LEU A 83 0.76 -5.28 12.91
CA LEU A 83 -0.63 -5.24 12.46
C LEU A 83 -0.66 -5.17 10.94
N LYS A 84 -0.87 -6.31 10.29
CA LYS A 84 -0.84 -6.41 8.83
C LYS A 84 -2.21 -6.20 8.18
N ILE A 85 -3.28 -6.61 8.86
CA ILE A 85 -4.63 -6.61 8.32
C ILE A 85 -5.53 -5.77 9.23
N LEU A 86 -6.38 -4.95 8.61
CA LEU A 86 -7.45 -4.24 9.31
C LEU A 86 -8.73 -5.07 9.30
N PRO A 87 -9.61 -4.91 10.30
CA PRO A 87 -10.90 -5.56 10.31
C PRO A 87 -11.78 -4.98 9.20
N SER A 88 -12.88 -5.66 8.91
CA SER A 88 -13.83 -5.19 7.90
C SER A 88 -14.34 -3.79 8.19
N ILE A 89 -14.79 -3.11 7.14
CA ILE A 89 -15.33 -1.74 7.23
C ILE A 89 -16.53 -1.64 8.20
N PHE A 90 -17.22 -2.75 8.45
CA PHE A 90 -18.32 -2.88 9.41
C PHE A 90 -17.89 -2.72 10.87
N ALA A 91 -16.66 -3.08 11.20
CA ALA A 91 -16.11 -2.87 12.54
C ALA A 91 -15.81 -1.39 12.80
N LEU A 92 -15.60 -0.59 11.74
CA LEU A 92 -15.13 0.79 11.76
C LEU A 92 -16.18 1.77 11.18
N MET A 93 -17.44 1.50 11.46
CA MET A 93 -18.59 2.09 10.80
C MET A 93 -18.75 3.62 10.99
N HIS A 94 -18.33 4.17 12.14
CA HIS A 94 -18.39 5.61 12.44
C HIS A 94 -17.03 6.31 12.30
N LEU A 95 -16.04 5.65 11.68
CA LEU A 95 -14.70 6.19 11.55
C LEU A 95 -14.69 7.43 10.64
N LYS A 96 -14.04 8.50 11.10
CA LYS A 96 -13.86 9.76 10.37
C LYS A 96 -12.40 10.00 10.00
N LYS A 97 -11.48 9.56 10.87
CA LYS A 97 -10.05 9.75 10.68
C LYS A 97 -9.26 8.51 11.10
N ALA A 98 -8.33 8.08 10.24
CA ALA A 98 -7.43 6.97 10.46
C ALA A 98 -5.97 7.43 10.23
N GLU A 99 -5.13 7.29 11.24
CA GLU A 99 -3.68 7.45 11.08
C GLU A 99 -3.03 6.09 11.32
N LEU A 100 -2.45 5.51 10.27
CA LEU A 100 -2.06 4.11 10.20
C LEU A 100 -0.56 3.97 9.91
N THR A 101 -0.05 2.76 10.09
CA THR A 101 1.38 2.45 9.84
C THR A 101 1.65 2.24 8.35
N TYR A 102 0.67 1.68 7.63
CA TYR A 102 0.86 1.24 6.25
C TYR A 102 -0.08 1.95 5.27
N PRO A 103 0.42 2.41 4.09
CA PRO A 103 -0.40 3.10 3.10
C PRO A 103 -1.55 2.27 2.52
N TYR A 104 -1.34 0.96 2.34
CA TYR A 104 -2.35 0.08 1.74
C TYR A 104 -3.56 -0.14 2.66
N HIS A 105 -3.44 0.10 3.97
CA HIS A 105 -4.62 0.07 4.85
C HIS A 105 -5.63 1.17 4.50
N CYS A 106 -5.17 2.30 3.95
CA CYS A 106 -6.05 3.35 3.47
C CYS A 106 -6.82 2.98 2.19
N CYS A 107 -6.42 1.93 1.48
CA CYS A 107 -7.16 1.42 0.32
C CYS A 107 -8.55 0.91 0.70
N LEU A 108 -8.74 0.41 1.94
CA LEU A 108 -10.02 -0.04 2.47
C LEU A 108 -11.10 1.04 2.43
N PHE A 109 -10.72 2.31 2.59
CA PHE A 109 -11.64 3.45 2.62
C PHE A 109 -11.80 4.13 1.26
N LYS A 110 -11.19 3.61 0.19
CA LYS A 110 -11.30 4.15 -1.18
C LYS A 110 -12.27 3.33 -2.03
N VAL A 111 -12.72 3.93 -3.14
CA VAL A 111 -13.70 3.32 -4.08
C VAL A 111 -13.25 1.93 -4.53
N CYS A 112 -11.96 1.71 -4.78
CA CYS A 112 -11.42 0.40 -5.15
C CYS A 112 -11.62 -0.67 -4.06
N GLY A 113 -11.43 -0.33 -2.78
CA GLY A 113 -11.72 -1.24 -1.66
C GLY A 113 -13.22 -1.49 -1.47
N LEU A 114 -14.06 -0.49 -1.76
CA LEU A 114 -15.53 -0.60 -1.66
C LEU A 114 -16.16 -1.38 -2.82
N HIS A 115 -15.57 -1.35 -4.02
CA HIS A 115 -16.10 -2.06 -5.19
C HIS A 115 -15.98 -3.59 -5.06
N GLN A 116 -15.01 -4.04 -4.27
CA GLN A 116 -14.79 -5.44 -3.97
C GLN A 116 -15.75 -5.99 -2.89
N GLU A 117 -16.42 -5.10 -2.17
CA GLU A 117 -17.35 -5.42 -1.10
C GLU A 117 -18.81 -5.33 -1.58
N ASN A 118 -19.71 -6.03 -0.89
CA ASN A 118 -21.13 -6.00 -1.21
C ASN A 118 -21.73 -4.65 -0.79
N LEU A 119 -21.66 -3.65 -1.68
CA LEU A 119 -22.06 -2.27 -1.40
C LEU A 119 -23.49 -2.13 -0.88
N HIS A 120 -24.40 -2.99 -1.35
CA HIS A 120 -25.77 -3.07 -0.87
C HIS A 120 -25.84 -3.51 0.61
N GLU A 121 -24.99 -4.45 1.02
CA GLU A 121 -24.88 -4.91 2.40
C GLU A 121 -24.20 -3.87 3.32
N ILE A 122 -23.15 -3.21 2.83
CA ILE A 122 -22.52 -2.05 3.48
C ILE A 122 -23.58 -1.00 3.80
N ARG A 123 -24.36 -0.61 2.79
CA ARG A 123 -25.41 0.38 2.94
C ARG A 123 -26.51 -0.07 3.91
N ARG A 124 -26.96 -1.33 3.81
CA ARG A 124 -27.97 -1.88 4.72
C ARG A 124 -27.51 -1.80 6.18
N LEU A 125 -26.25 -2.16 6.45
CA LEU A 125 -25.70 -2.17 7.81
C LEU A 125 -25.42 -0.75 8.32
N TYR A 126 -24.90 0.15 7.49
CA TYR A 126 -24.75 1.56 7.80
C TYR A 126 -26.10 2.22 8.15
N CYS A 127 -27.13 1.98 7.34
CA CYS A 127 -28.46 2.55 7.58
C CYS A 127 -29.19 1.90 8.78
N LYS A 128 -28.82 0.68 9.15
CA LYS A 128 -29.32 0.04 10.37
C LYS A 128 -28.71 0.66 11.62
N SER A 129 -27.45 1.10 11.57
CA SER A 129 -26.76 1.69 12.71
C SER A 129 -26.97 3.19 12.87
N HIS A 130 -27.39 3.88 11.81
CA HIS A 130 -27.73 5.30 11.83
C HIS A 130 -29.26 5.48 11.73
N PRO A 131 -30.05 5.24 12.79
CA PRO A 131 -31.51 5.37 12.72
C PRO A 131 -31.97 6.81 12.52
N ASP A 132 -31.17 7.81 12.90
CA ASP A 132 -31.51 9.22 12.81
C ASP A 132 -31.47 9.77 11.36
N THR A 133 -30.75 9.12 10.45
CA THR A 133 -30.70 9.52 9.03
C THR A 133 -31.99 9.23 8.27
N LYS A 134 -32.94 8.49 8.86
CA LYS A 134 -34.28 8.25 8.29
C LYS A 134 -35.25 9.43 8.45
N LYS A 135 -34.91 10.44 9.26
CA LYS A 135 -35.86 11.50 9.68
C LYS A 135 -35.70 12.83 8.95
N VAL A 136 -34.85 12.94 7.95
CA VAL A 136 -34.81 14.16 7.12
C VAL A 136 -35.97 14.09 6.13
N GLU A 137 -37.17 14.46 6.58
CA GLU A 137 -38.25 14.85 5.68
C GLU A 137 -37.69 15.90 4.72
N ALA A 138 -37.80 15.61 3.42
CA ALA A 138 -37.35 16.45 2.35
C ALA A 138 -37.97 17.86 2.49
N ARG A 139 -37.24 18.81 3.06
CA ARG A 139 -37.50 20.22 2.82
C ARG A 139 -36.97 20.51 1.42
N THR A 140 -37.79 20.22 0.43
CA THR A 140 -37.55 20.52 -0.98
C THR A 140 -37.29 22.02 -1.15
N GLU A 141 -36.03 22.38 -1.32
CA GLU A 141 -35.66 23.57 -2.09
C GLU A 141 -35.22 23.09 -3.47
N HIS A 142 -36.14 23.17 -4.42
CA HIS A 142 -35.87 22.92 -5.83
C HIS A 142 -34.83 23.93 -6.32
N ARG A 143 -33.58 23.50 -6.48
CA ARG A 143 -32.70 24.02 -7.53
C ARG A 143 -32.12 22.87 -8.31
N GLY A 144 -32.82 22.54 -9.39
CA GLY A 144 -32.52 21.39 -10.23
C GLY A 144 -31.09 21.39 -10.75
N LYS A 145 -30.37 20.32 -10.46
CA LYS A 145 -29.43 19.68 -11.38
C LYS A 145 -29.63 18.17 -11.25
N ARG A 146 -30.30 17.58 -12.25
CA ARG A 146 -30.25 16.12 -12.46
C ARG A 146 -28.79 15.77 -12.73
N PHE A 147 -28.13 15.13 -11.78
CA PHE A 147 -26.84 14.51 -12.03
C PHE A 147 -27.12 13.18 -12.72
N PHE A 148 -27.09 13.19 -14.05
CA PHE A 148 -27.06 11.96 -14.84
C PHE A 148 -25.70 11.29 -14.56
N LEU A 149 -25.71 10.11 -13.92
CA LEU A 149 -24.54 9.23 -13.91
C LEU A 149 -24.38 8.65 -15.33
N SER A 150 -23.57 9.33 -16.14
CA SER A 150 -22.99 8.74 -17.34
C SER A 150 -21.73 7.96 -16.95
N SER A 151 -21.49 6.88 -17.68
CA SER A 151 -20.44 5.87 -17.53
C SER A 151 -19.02 6.35 -17.84
N GLU A 152 -18.66 7.58 -17.52
CA GLU A 152 -17.32 8.13 -17.77
C GLU A 152 -16.84 9.00 -16.59
N ILE A 153 -16.30 8.36 -15.55
CA ILE A 153 -15.39 9.03 -14.60
C ILE A 153 -14.20 8.09 -14.38
N TRP A 154 -13.37 7.99 -15.41
CA TRP A 154 -11.96 7.61 -15.29
C TRP A 154 -11.15 8.88 -15.50
N PHE A 155 -10.19 9.15 -14.60
CA PHE A 155 -9.23 10.25 -14.63
C PHE A 155 -9.79 11.69 -14.49
N SER A 156 -9.74 12.25 -13.27
CA SER A 156 -9.40 13.67 -13.08
C SER A 156 -9.01 13.99 -11.63
N ASP A 157 -7.82 14.59 -11.49
CA ASP A 157 -7.19 15.13 -10.29
C ASP A 157 -7.89 16.38 -9.71
N ALA A 158 -9.20 16.31 -9.48
CA ALA A 158 -9.94 17.42 -8.86
C ALA A 158 -10.80 16.90 -7.69
N LEU A 159 -10.18 16.83 -6.51
CA LEU A 159 -10.89 16.81 -5.23
C LEU A 159 -11.77 18.08 -5.15
N PRO A 160 -13.09 17.98 -4.86
CA PRO A 160 -13.88 19.15 -4.49
C PRO A 160 -13.36 19.70 -3.16
N ASP A 161 -13.35 21.03 -3.03
CA ASP A 161 -12.90 21.79 -1.85
C ASP A 161 -13.41 21.21 -0.50
N PRO A 162 -12.59 21.22 0.58
CA PRO A 162 -12.92 20.67 1.89
C PRO A 162 -13.75 21.66 2.74
N GLY A 163 -14.79 22.24 2.14
CA GLY A 163 -15.61 23.28 2.75
C GLY A 163 -17.10 22.96 2.70
N VAL A 164 -17.64 22.51 3.84
CA VAL A 164 -19.08 22.50 4.15
C VAL A 164 -19.91 21.42 3.44
N LEU A 165 -19.74 20.17 3.84
CA LEU A 165 -20.86 19.26 4.14
C LEU A 165 -20.32 18.04 4.90
N LYS A 166 -20.79 17.79 6.12
CA LYS A 166 -20.73 16.41 6.65
C LYS A 166 -21.61 15.59 5.70
N PRO A 167 -21.13 14.51 5.06
CA PRO A 167 -22.04 13.64 4.33
C PRO A 167 -22.84 12.86 5.38
N ASP A 168 -23.88 13.47 5.93
CA ASP A 168 -24.94 12.73 6.60
C ASP A 168 -25.58 11.87 5.49
N VAL A 169 -25.25 10.59 5.47
CA VAL A 169 -25.78 9.64 4.48
C VAL A 169 -27.28 9.53 4.68
N VAL A 170 -28.05 10.07 3.75
CA VAL A 170 -29.51 9.91 3.71
C VAL A 170 -29.80 8.50 3.22
N CYS A 171 -30.40 7.71 4.09
CA CYS A 171 -30.78 6.33 3.81
C CYS A 171 -32.07 6.26 2.98
N ASP A 172 -32.05 6.84 1.78
CA ASP A 172 -33.06 6.59 0.75
C ASP A 172 -32.72 5.30 0.00
N GLU A 173 -33.72 4.49 -0.38
CA GLU A 173 -33.57 3.09 -0.80
C GLU A 173 -32.82 2.88 -2.14
N GLN A 174 -32.44 3.96 -2.86
CA GLN A 174 -31.90 3.84 -4.22
C GLN A 174 -30.50 4.41 -4.52
N ASP A 175 -29.76 4.99 -3.56
CA ASP A 175 -28.48 5.66 -3.88
C ASP A 175 -27.28 5.19 -3.03
N ASP A 176 -26.49 4.27 -3.60
CA ASP A 176 -25.25 3.79 -2.98
C ASP A 176 -24.12 4.84 -3.01
N ALA A 177 -24.27 5.93 -3.79
CA ALA A 177 -23.24 6.95 -3.92
C ALA A 177 -22.98 7.71 -2.61
N GLN A 178 -23.98 7.84 -1.74
CA GLN A 178 -23.82 8.52 -0.46
C GLN A 178 -22.96 7.71 0.52
N VAL A 179 -23.13 6.39 0.54
CA VAL A 179 -22.30 5.47 1.35
C VAL A 179 -20.87 5.48 0.84
N ILE A 180 -20.67 5.44 -0.49
CA ILE A 180 -19.35 5.59 -1.10
C ILE A 180 -18.73 6.93 -0.69
N ARG A 181 -19.47 8.04 -0.77
CA ARG A 181 -18.99 9.38 -0.38
C ARG A 181 -18.58 9.44 1.09
N TYR A 182 -19.33 8.81 1.98
CA TYR A 182 -18.98 8.75 3.40
C TYR A 182 -17.63 8.07 3.61
N TYR A 183 -17.46 6.83 3.13
CA TYR A 183 -16.22 6.09 3.34
C TYR A 183 -15.03 6.74 2.62
N THR A 184 -15.23 7.28 1.42
CA THR A 184 -14.17 7.99 0.69
C THR A 184 -13.78 9.33 1.32
N SER A 185 -14.67 9.93 2.14
CA SER A 185 -14.39 11.15 2.91
C SER A 185 -13.59 10.90 4.19
N ILE A 186 -13.35 9.65 4.58
CA ILE A 186 -12.51 9.31 5.74
C ILE A 186 -11.09 9.82 5.50
N GLU A 187 -10.61 10.66 6.42
CA GLU A 187 -9.24 11.16 6.41
C GLU A 187 -8.28 10.03 6.79
N CYS A 188 -7.61 9.44 5.81
CA CYS A 188 -6.66 8.36 6.05
C CYS A 188 -5.22 8.76 5.71
N SER A 189 -4.27 8.39 6.57
CA SER A 189 -2.84 8.63 6.38
C SER A 189 -2.00 7.42 6.83
N PRO A 190 -0.87 7.10 6.18
CA PRO A 190 -0.37 7.67 4.93
C PRO A 190 -1.21 7.25 3.71
N MET A 191 -1.36 8.12 2.72
CA MET A 191 -2.08 7.77 1.48
C MET A 191 -1.22 6.86 0.59
N PRO A 192 -1.82 5.88 -0.11
CA PRO A 192 -1.12 5.07 -1.11
C PRO A 192 -0.58 5.96 -2.24
N ASP A 193 0.62 5.66 -2.71
CA ASP A 193 1.31 6.35 -3.79
C ASP A 193 1.58 5.40 -4.97
N ALA A 194 2.24 5.89 -6.02
CA ALA A 194 2.56 5.08 -7.20
C ALA A 194 3.43 3.84 -6.90
N LEU A 195 4.16 3.85 -5.77
CA LEU A 195 4.99 2.74 -5.31
C LEU A 195 4.22 1.77 -4.41
N ASN A 196 3.12 2.21 -3.81
CA ASN A 196 2.24 1.41 -2.95
C ASN A 196 0.78 1.44 -3.46
N PRO A 197 0.50 0.87 -4.65
CA PRO A 197 -0.84 0.85 -5.23
C PRO A 197 -1.80 -0.08 -4.48
N CYS A 198 -3.10 0.18 -4.62
CA CYS A 198 -4.16 -0.59 -3.96
C CYS A 198 -4.53 -1.90 -4.68
N GLU A 199 -4.48 -1.93 -6.01
CA GLU A 199 -5.12 -2.96 -6.82
C GLU A 199 -4.10 -3.93 -7.44
N ASP A 200 -3.22 -3.41 -8.29
CA ASP A 200 -2.23 -4.18 -9.04
C ASP A 200 -0.83 -3.55 -8.92
N ILE A 201 0.22 -4.38 -8.90
CA ILE A 201 1.62 -3.92 -8.84
C ILE A 201 1.99 -3.14 -10.11
N THR A 202 1.49 -3.59 -11.27
CA THR A 202 1.75 -2.99 -12.58
C THR A 202 0.66 -2.03 -13.06
N GLY A 203 -0.49 -1.99 -12.38
CA GLY A 203 -1.56 -1.00 -12.56
C GLY A 203 -2.32 -1.01 -13.90
N SER A 204 -1.79 -1.60 -14.97
CA SER A 204 -2.46 -1.65 -16.28
C SER A 204 -2.17 -2.92 -17.07
N THR A 205 -3.16 -3.39 -17.82
CA THR A 205 -3.05 -4.57 -18.68
C THR A 205 -1.98 -4.39 -19.78
N VAL A 206 -1.81 -3.18 -20.30
CA VAL A 206 -0.79 -2.87 -21.32
C VAL A 206 0.61 -2.99 -20.73
N LEU A 207 0.87 -2.42 -19.54
CA LEU A 207 2.17 -2.56 -18.91
C LEU A 207 2.45 -4.03 -18.56
N ARG A 208 1.43 -4.76 -18.10
CA ARG A 208 1.51 -6.20 -17.85
C ARG A 208 1.95 -6.97 -19.10
N THR A 209 1.28 -6.80 -20.24
CA THR A 209 1.66 -7.51 -21.48
C THR A 209 3.07 -7.15 -21.95
N LEU A 210 3.46 -5.88 -21.83
CA LEU A 210 4.83 -5.43 -22.16
C LEU A 210 5.88 -6.08 -21.25
N ILE A 211 5.64 -6.13 -19.94
CA ILE A 211 6.58 -6.76 -18.99
C ILE A 211 6.78 -8.23 -19.34
N TRP A 212 5.70 -8.95 -19.67
CA TRP A 212 5.78 -10.35 -20.11
C TRP A 212 6.64 -10.55 -21.35
N LEU A 213 6.55 -9.64 -22.33
CA LEU A 213 7.42 -9.67 -23.51
C LEU A 213 8.87 -9.33 -23.16
N VAL A 214 9.10 -8.29 -22.35
CA VAL A 214 10.45 -7.82 -22.02
C VAL A 214 11.22 -8.88 -21.24
N TRP A 215 10.63 -9.46 -20.19
CA TRP A 215 11.37 -10.43 -19.38
C TRP A 215 11.64 -11.73 -20.14
N THR A 216 10.70 -12.18 -20.99
CA THR A 216 10.90 -13.40 -21.79
C THR A 216 12.05 -13.22 -22.76
N VAL A 217 12.05 -12.12 -23.54
CA VAL A 217 13.15 -11.80 -24.45
C VAL A 217 14.46 -11.66 -23.68
N ALA A 218 14.47 -10.92 -22.56
CA ALA A 218 15.67 -10.71 -21.75
C ALA A 218 16.27 -12.03 -21.25
N ILE A 219 15.45 -12.98 -20.77
CA ILE A 219 15.95 -14.28 -20.30
C ILE A 219 16.51 -15.09 -21.47
N PHE A 220 15.75 -15.29 -22.55
CA PHE A 220 16.17 -16.18 -23.64
C PHE A 220 17.35 -15.61 -24.44
N ALA A 221 17.32 -14.32 -24.78
CA ALA A 221 18.39 -13.69 -25.55
C ALA A 221 19.70 -13.70 -24.76
N ASN A 222 19.67 -13.29 -23.49
CA ASN A 222 20.89 -13.22 -22.69
C ASN A 222 21.41 -14.60 -22.26
N LEU A 223 20.53 -15.58 -22.02
CA LEU A 223 20.95 -16.96 -21.77
C LEU A 223 21.66 -17.55 -23.01
N SER A 224 21.13 -17.31 -24.21
CA SER A 224 21.77 -17.74 -25.45
C SER A 224 23.12 -17.06 -25.69
N ALA A 225 23.22 -15.76 -25.36
CA ALA A 225 24.47 -15.01 -25.44
C ALA A 225 25.50 -15.56 -24.44
N LEU A 226 25.12 -15.79 -23.18
CA LEU A 226 25.98 -16.41 -22.17
C LEU A 226 26.45 -17.80 -22.60
N ALA A 227 25.57 -18.66 -23.10
CA ALA A 227 25.94 -19.99 -23.60
C ALA A 227 26.95 -19.89 -24.74
N THR A 228 26.70 -19.03 -25.73
CA THR A 228 27.60 -18.83 -26.88
C THR A 228 28.95 -18.27 -26.45
N LEU A 229 28.97 -17.29 -25.55
CA LEU A 229 30.17 -16.60 -25.09
C LEU A 229 31.01 -17.44 -24.12
N VAL A 230 30.40 -18.31 -23.32
CA VAL A 230 31.10 -19.12 -22.31
C VAL A 230 31.49 -20.49 -22.86
N ILE A 231 30.58 -21.17 -23.57
CA ILE A 231 30.74 -22.57 -23.97
C ILE A 231 31.39 -22.69 -25.36
N CYS A 232 30.96 -21.88 -26.34
CA CYS A 232 31.34 -22.11 -27.74
C CYS A 232 32.70 -21.51 -28.14
N ASN A 233 33.28 -20.58 -27.37
CA ASN A 233 34.53 -19.90 -27.73
C ASN A 233 35.54 -19.82 -26.57
N PRO A 234 36.01 -20.93 -25.97
CA PRO A 234 36.84 -20.89 -24.76
C PRO A 234 38.21 -20.21 -24.92
N CYS A 235 38.68 -19.98 -26.15
CA CYS A 235 40.07 -19.55 -26.37
C CYS A 235 40.21 -18.03 -26.54
N LYS A 236 40.72 -17.41 -25.46
CA LYS A 236 41.14 -15.99 -25.26
C LYS A 236 40.04 -15.07 -24.70
N ALA A 237 40.25 -14.62 -23.46
CA ALA A 237 39.45 -13.60 -22.80
C ALA A 237 40.02 -12.21 -23.17
N THR A 238 39.32 -11.51 -24.05
CA THR A 238 39.57 -10.09 -24.34
C THR A 238 38.70 -9.23 -23.40
N ALA A 239 39.16 -8.03 -23.03
CA ALA A 239 38.37 -7.08 -22.23
C ALA A 239 36.93 -6.89 -22.78
N THR A 240 36.78 -6.78 -24.10
CA THR A 240 35.48 -6.71 -24.79
C THR A 240 34.60 -7.92 -24.54
N ARG A 241 35.17 -9.12 -24.41
CA ARG A 241 34.40 -10.34 -24.16
C ARG A 241 33.93 -10.43 -22.71
N LEU A 242 34.75 -10.00 -21.75
CA LEU A 242 34.35 -9.90 -20.35
C LEU A 242 33.19 -8.92 -20.18
N LEU A 243 33.19 -7.83 -20.94
CA LEU A 243 32.08 -6.88 -20.97
C LEU A 243 30.79 -7.48 -21.51
N LEU A 244 30.85 -8.17 -22.65
CA LEU A 244 29.67 -8.79 -23.26
C LEU A 244 29.06 -9.87 -22.34
N VAL A 245 29.92 -10.62 -21.62
CA VAL A 245 29.46 -11.60 -20.62
C VAL A 245 28.81 -10.91 -19.44
N ASN A 246 29.41 -9.84 -18.91
CA ASN A 246 28.84 -9.11 -17.78
C ASN A 246 27.51 -8.43 -18.12
N LEU A 247 27.42 -7.79 -19.29
CA LEU A 247 26.19 -7.17 -19.76
C LEU A 247 25.08 -8.22 -19.91
N ALA A 248 25.37 -9.35 -20.56
CA ALA A 248 24.42 -10.44 -20.68
C ALA A 248 24.01 -11.03 -19.31
N LEU A 249 24.94 -11.13 -18.35
CA LEU A 249 24.61 -11.55 -16.99
C LEU A 249 23.72 -10.54 -16.26
N ALA A 250 24.03 -9.25 -16.33
CA ALA A 250 23.24 -8.19 -15.71
C ALA A 250 21.81 -8.15 -16.29
N ASP A 251 21.67 -8.21 -17.61
CA ASP A 251 20.37 -8.19 -18.28
C ASP A 251 19.56 -9.48 -18.03
N PHE A 252 20.24 -10.64 -17.92
CA PHE A 252 19.59 -11.88 -17.49
C PHE A 252 19.03 -11.76 -16.06
N LEU A 253 19.81 -11.20 -15.12
CA LEU A 253 19.37 -10.98 -13.74
C LEU A 253 18.22 -9.97 -13.64
N MET A 254 18.25 -8.90 -14.46
CA MET A 254 17.14 -7.96 -14.59
C MET A 254 15.89 -8.65 -15.16
N GLY A 255 16.05 -9.53 -16.15
CA GLY A 255 14.98 -10.37 -16.68
C GLY A 255 14.36 -11.28 -15.61
N LEU A 256 15.18 -11.93 -14.76
CA LEU A 256 14.68 -12.72 -13.63
C LEU A 256 13.91 -11.86 -12.61
N TYR A 257 14.40 -10.66 -12.31
CA TYR A 257 13.70 -9.72 -11.45
C TYR A 257 12.29 -9.39 -12.00
N LEU A 258 12.19 -9.00 -13.28
CA LEU A 258 10.92 -8.69 -13.92
C LEU A 258 9.99 -9.91 -14.00
N ALA A 259 10.54 -11.10 -14.23
CA ALA A 259 9.77 -12.35 -14.21
C ALA A 259 9.14 -12.59 -12.83
N ILE A 260 9.89 -12.44 -11.74
CA ILE A 260 9.37 -12.61 -10.38
C ILE A 260 8.25 -11.61 -10.09
N ILE A 261 8.45 -10.33 -10.42
CA ILE A 261 7.42 -9.29 -10.20
C ILE A 261 6.17 -9.59 -11.03
N SER A 262 6.30 -9.99 -12.29
CA SER A 262 5.15 -10.32 -13.15
C SER A 262 4.35 -11.53 -12.66
N VAL A 263 5.03 -12.55 -12.11
CA VAL A 263 4.38 -13.71 -11.50
C VAL A 263 3.64 -13.30 -10.24
N GLN A 264 4.25 -12.45 -9.40
CA GLN A 264 3.61 -11.97 -8.19
C GLN A 264 2.39 -11.08 -8.49
N ASP A 265 2.48 -10.22 -9.50
CA ASP A 265 1.39 -9.38 -9.98
C ASP A 265 0.18 -10.22 -10.41
N VAL A 266 0.37 -11.29 -11.20
CA VAL A 266 -0.75 -12.17 -11.60
C VAL A 266 -1.32 -12.97 -10.43
N ARG A 267 -0.47 -13.43 -9.48
CA ARG A 267 -0.93 -14.19 -8.30
C ARG A 267 -1.77 -13.36 -7.34
N THR A 268 -1.51 -12.07 -7.28
CA THR A 268 -2.16 -11.13 -6.36
C THR A 268 -3.09 -10.16 -7.06
N ALA A 269 -3.36 -10.39 -8.36
CA ALA A 269 -4.16 -9.51 -9.19
C ALA A 269 -5.48 -9.18 -8.51
N GLN A 270 -5.86 -7.90 -8.52
CA GLN A 270 -7.08 -7.35 -7.93
C GLN A 270 -7.15 -7.37 -6.40
N HIS A 271 -6.26 -8.09 -5.70
CA HIS A 271 -6.27 -8.22 -4.24
C HIS A 271 -4.89 -7.93 -3.62
N TYR A 272 -4.04 -7.15 -4.31
CA TYR A 272 -2.65 -6.95 -3.89
C TYR A 272 -2.54 -6.36 -2.48
N TYR A 273 -3.42 -5.44 -2.08
CA TYR A 273 -3.36 -4.80 -0.75
C TYR A 273 -3.40 -5.80 0.43
N ASN A 274 -4.06 -6.96 0.28
CA ASN A 274 -4.12 -8.00 1.31
C ASN A 274 -2.78 -8.75 1.47
N PHE A 275 -1.99 -8.83 0.40
CA PHE A 275 -0.72 -9.56 0.36
C PHE A 275 0.50 -8.65 0.36
N ALA A 276 0.31 -7.33 0.19
CA ALA A 276 1.38 -6.34 0.04
C ALA A 276 2.36 -6.38 1.21
N VAL A 277 1.86 -6.49 2.45
CA VAL A 277 2.69 -6.50 3.67
C VAL A 277 3.61 -7.71 3.70
N ASP A 278 3.04 -8.88 3.44
CA ASP A 278 3.76 -10.14 3.48
C ASP A 278 4.78 -10.23 2.36
N TRP A 279 4.45 -9.67 1.19
CA TRP A 279 5.38 -9.54 0.09
C TRP A 279 6.56 -8.62 0.45
N GLN A 280 6.29 -7.39 0.88
CA GLN A 280 7.31 -6.37 1.16
C GLN A 280 8.21 -6.73 2.33
N THR A 281 7.66 -7.36 3.38
CA THR A 281 8.44 -7.79 4.56
C THR A 281 9.09 -9.17 4.39
N GLY A 282 8.60 -9.94 3.41
CA GLY A 282 9.01 -11.30 3.14
C GLY A 282 10.35 -11.42 2.42
N PHE A 283 10.72 -12.68 2.13
CA PHE A 283 11.96 -13.00 1.42
C PHE A 283 11.91 -12.58 -0.06
N GLY A 284 10.74 -12.69 -0.70
CA GLY A 284 10.56 -12.40 -2.12
C GLY A 284 10.99 -10.97 -2.49
N CYS A 285 10.47 -9.96 -1.78
CA CYS A 285 10.85 -8.57 -2.02
C CYS A 285 12.34 -8.30 -1.74
N LYS A 286 12.93 -8.92 -0.70
CA LYS A 286 14.36 -8.78 -0.41
C LYS A 286 15.24 -9.36 -1.51
N PHE A 287 14.88 -10.53 -2.03
CA PHE A 287 15.58 -11.17 -3.14
C PHE A 287 15.42 -10.39 -4.44
N CYS A 288 14.22 -9.89 -4.75
CA CYS A 288 13.99 -9.00 -5.88
C CYS A 288 14.82 -7.71 -5.77
N GLY A 289 14.88 -7.10 -4.60
CA GLY A 289 15.72 -5.93 -4.34
C GLY A 289 17.21 -6.23 -4.58
N PHE A 290 17.69 -7.37 -4.10
CA PHE A 290 19.06 -7.82 -4.40
C PHE A 290 19.30 -7.98 -5.91
N LEU A 291 18.42 -8.68 -6.63
CA LEU A 291 18.55 -8.87 -8.09
C LEU A 291 18.57 -7.52 -8.83
N ALA A 292 17.65 -6.62 -8.49
CA ALA A 292 17.56 -5.30 -9.13
C ALA A 292 18.80 -4.45 -8.87
N THR A 293 19.25 -4.33 -7.62
CA THR A 293 20.43 -3.55 -7.27
C THR A 293 21.71 -4.19 -7.83
N PHE A 294 21.88 -5.50 -7.68
CA PHE A 294 23.08 -6.18 -8.14
C PHE A 294 23.20 -6.14 -9.67
N SER A 295 22.10 -6.32 -10.41
CA SER A 295 22.12 -6.18 -11.87
C SER A 295 22.47 -4.76 -12.33
N SER A 296 21.94 -3.71 -11.69
CA SER A 296 22.30 -2.33 -12.04
C SER A 296 23.77 -2.00 -11.72
N GLU A 297 24.29 -2.48 -10.58
CA GLU A 297 25.67 -2.24 -10.17
C GLU A 297 26.67 -2.98 -11.08
N LEU A 298 26.37 -4.22 -11.47
CA LEU A 298 27.20 -4.98 -12.42
C LEU A 298 27.39 -4.22 -13.74
N SER A 299 26.34 -3.60 -14.26
CA SER A 299 26.41 -2.81 -15.50
C SER A 299 27.27 -1.54 -15.33
N VAL A 300 27.13 -0.83 -14.20
CA VAL A 300 27.87 0.43 -13.94
C VAL A 300 29.35 0.19 -13.68
N VAL A 301 29.71 -0.84 -12.89
CA VAL A 301 31.10 -1.20 -12.61
C VAL A 301 31.86 -1.54 -13.89
N VAL A 302 31.19 -2.17 -14.86
CA VAL A 302 31.84 -2.52 -16.13
C VAL A 302 31.95 -1.33 -17.09
N LEU A 303 30.98 -0.41 -17.11
CA LEU A 303 31.10 0.84 -17.86
C LEU A 303 32.22 1.75 -17.31
N THR A 304 32.44 1.75 -15.99
CA THR A 304 33.52 2.52 -15.36
C THR A 304 34.89 1.90 -15.62
N LEU A 305 35.02 0.57 -15.55
CA LEU A 305 36.26 -0.14 -15.92
C LEU A 305 36.63 0.07 -17.40
N LEU A 306 35.66 0.05 -18.32
CA LEU A 306 35.88 0.40 -19.73
C LEU A 306 36.38 1.83 -19.90
N SER A 307 35.69 2.78 -19.28
CA SER A 307 36.06 4.18 -19.35
C SER A 307 37.49 4.37 -18.86
N PHE A 308 37.90 3.63 -17.84
CA PHE A 308 39.28 3.63 -17.35
C PHE A 308 40.26 3.02 -18.35
N GLU A 309 39.98 1.84 -18.91
CA GLU A 309 40.84 1.20 -19.92
C GLU A 309 41.04 2.07 -21.15
N VAL A 310 39.97 2.65 -21.71
CA VAL A 310 40.03 3.50 -22.91
C VAL A 310 40.81 4.79 -22.64
N ASN A 311 40.57 5.45 -21.51
CA ASN A 311 41.32 6.66 -21.14
C ASN A 311 42.79 6.36 -20.86
N CYS A 312 43.08 5.26 -20.16
CA CYS A 312 44.46 4.84 -19.87
C CYS A 312 45.20 4.44 -21.16
N PHE A 313 44.54 3.76 -22.10
CA PHE A 313 45.11 3.41 -23.39
C PHE A 313 45.36 4.64 -24.27
N SER A 314 44.44 5.60 -24.26
CA SER A 314 44.60 6.90 -24.93
C SER A 314 45.81 7.67 -24.37
N TYR A 315 45.98 7.70 -23.05
CA TYR A 315 47.14 8.30 -22.40
C TYR A 315 48.46 7.59 -22.77
N ARG A 316 48.47 6.25 -22.85
CA ARG A 316 49.65 5.46 -23.23
C ARG A 316 50.03 5.57 -24.71
N SER A 317 49.08 5.93 -25.57
CA SER A 317 49.26 6.00 -27.02
C SER A 317 49.79 7.36 -27.52
N PHE A 318 49.97 8.35 -26.63
CA PHE A 318 50.72 9.58 -26.91
C PHE A 318 52.19 9.42 -26.46
N PRO A 319 53.12 8.95 -27.32
CA PRO A 319 54.52 9.05 -27.00
C PRO A 319 54.91 10.53 -26.99
N PHE A 320 55.47 11.00 -25.87
CA PHE A 320 56.22 12.24 -25.81
C PHE A 320 57.29 12.20 -26.91
N LYS A 321 57.06 12.88 -28.03
CA LYS A 321 58.07 13.11 -29.06
C LYS A 321 59.00 14.20 -28.53
N GLY A 322 59.84 13.80 -27.57
CA GLY A 322 60.95 14.60 -27.06
C GLY A 322 61.91 14.88 -28.20
N ARG A 323 61.86 16.11 -28.71
CA ARG A 323 62.75 16.66 -29.73
C ARG A 323 64.15 16.79 -29.11
N HIS A 324 65.04 15.85 -29.41
CA HIS A 324 66.49 16.05 -29.27
C HIS A 324 67.08 16.37 -30.65
N SER A 325 68.00 17.35 -30.61
CA SER A 325 68.78 17.96 -31.71
C SER A 325 68.08 19.10 -32.44
#